data_AF-A0A5P1EHQ7-F1
#
_entry.id   AF-A0A5P1EHQ7-F1
#
_cell.length_a   1.000
_cell.length_b   1.000
_cell.length_c   1.000
_cell.angle_alpha   90.00
_cell.angle_beta   90.00
_cell.angle_gamma   90.00
#
_symmetry.space_group_name_H-M   'P 1'
#
loop_
_entity.id
_entity.type
_entity.pdbx_description
1 polymer ?
#
loop_
_entity_poly.entity_id
_entity_poly.type
_entity_poly.pdbx_seq_one_letter_code
_entity_poly.pdbx_strand_id
1 'polypeptide(L)'
;MPNKQVNSGFRKDGNPRMRKMDYDALPTEPVPRVLPKDEDPRLVKRNRRMLGQLLGTLEKFREEDKHLSSTEAYMRRSDSLRRAEEKAREESERLRQQEREQIAEKRRRDLTLRARVAAKAEQKKMELLFILWSEHHKKLSNFLRTKTEPPIYYMPVKPLIEDAATVERKKEQVFHEWKTTRRAELSEYQKQIEENYISNVDEELEKWQSLRNRQRSNNNNNVNLQETMDKELETHRLEHGPKPRRIPGSNDEEEDVEDIVAEDELMDEVLGVVAERVDGGNVSKLAEGGNASPNPVEVQ
;
A
#
# COMPACT_ATOMS: atom_id res chain seq x y z
N MET A 1 8.49 56.21 -44.99
CA MET A 1 9.60 57.16 -45.27
C MET A 1 9.40 58.38 -44.38
N PRO A 2 10.45 59.00 -43.81
CA PRO A 2 11.14 58.57 -42.59
C PRO A 2 11.11 59.67 -41.51
N ASN A 3 11.44 59.37 -40.25
CA ASN A 3 12.49 60.15 -39.59
C ASN A 3 13.13 59.41 -38.40
N LYS A 4 14.46 59.38 -38.43
CA LYS A 4 15.34 58.97 -37.34
C LYS A 4 15.56 60.18 -36.45
N GLN A 5 15.58 59.99 -35.15
CA GLN A 5 16.49 60.75 -34.29
C GLN A 5 17.08 59.83 -33.23
N VAL A 6 18.40 59.78 -33.29
CA VAL A 6 19.32 59.08 -32.40
C VAL A 6 19.59 60.03 -31.23
N ASN A 7 19.59 59.52 -30.00
CA ASN A 7 20.59 59.98 -29.05
C ASN A 7 20.95 58.89 -28.02
N SER A 8 22.26 58.75 -27.87
CA SER A 8 23.02 57.79 -27.10
C SER A 8 22.99 58.05 -25.59
N GLY A 9 23.02 56.97 -24.81
CA GLY A 9 23.35 57.00 -23.38
C GLY A 9 23.63 55.61 -22.83
N PHE A 10 24.90 55.21 -22.80
CA PHE A 10 25.41 53.98 -22.20
C PHE A 10 25.31 53.98 -20.66
N ARG A 11 24.99 52.82 -20.07
CA ARG A 11 25.64 52.11 -18.92
C ARG A 11 24.78 50.88 -18.57
N LYS A 12 25.23 49.63 -18.81
CA LYS A 12 26.00 48.74 -17.88
C LYS A 12 25.37 48.73 -16.46
N ASP A 13 24.91 47.62 -15.88
CA ASP A 13 25.41 46.25 -15.91
C ASP A 13 24.26 45.23 -15.73
N GLY A 14 24.16 44.25 -16.64
CA GLY A 14 23.30 43.08 -16.52
C GLY A 14 24.12 41.86 -16.12
N ASN A 15 23.85 41.30 -14.94
CA ASN A 15 24.44 40.08 -14.41
C ASN A 15 24.06 38.85 -15.28
N PRO A 16 25.01 38.16 -15.95
CA PRO A 16 24.69 36.95 -16.67
C PRO A 16 24.82 35.74 -15.72
N ARG A 17 23.64 35.19 -15.45
CA ARG A 17 23.38 33.85 -14.91
C ARG A 17 24.37 32.81 -15.46
N MET A 18 24.82 31.99 -14.52
CA MET A 18 25.27 30.60 -14.64
C MET A 18 25.32 30.05 -16.08
N ARG A 19 26.53 29.86 -16.58
CA ARG A 19 26.78 29.15 -17.83
C ARG A 19 26.28 27.71 -17.68
N LYS A 20 25.38 27.30 -18.59
CA LYS A 20 25.10 25.89 -18.87
C LYS A 20 26.44 25.24 -19.21
N MET A 21 26.80 24.18 -18.50
CA MET A 21 27.90 23.31 -18.89
C MET A 21 27.42 22.51 -20.10
N ASP A 22 28.05 22.73 -21.24
CA ASP A 22 27.87 21.90 -22.42
C ASP A 22 28.56 20.55 -22.14
N TYR A 23 27.78 19.47 -22.11
CA TYR A 23 28.21 18.10 -21.80
C TYR A 23 28.84 17.36 -23.01
N ASP A 24 29.37 18.10 -24.01
CA ASP A 24 30.04 17.53 -25.19
C ASP A 24 31.55 17.79 -25.19
N ALA A 25 32.17 17.79 -24.01
CA ALA A 25 33.63 17.66 -23.88
C ALA A 25 33.98 16.18 -23.75
N LEU A 26 34.51 15.60 -24.83
CA LEU A 26 35.16 14.29 -24.83
C LEU A 26 36.11 14.17 -23.62
N PRO A 27 36.19 13.01 -22.93
CA PRO A 27 37.11 12.85 -21.82
C PRO A 27 38.53 13.03 -22.39
N THR A 28 39.15 14.16 -22.08
CA THR A 28 40.52 14.42 -22.47
C THR A 28 41.37 13.39 -21.73
N GLU A 29 42.00 12.46 -22.44
CA GLU A 29 42.93 11.52 -21.81
C GLU A 29 43.94 12.31 -20.96
N PRO A 30 44.12 11.95 -19.69
CA PRO A 30 45.05 12.68 -18.82
C PRO A 30 46.47 12.46 -19.36
N VAL A 31 47.01 13.48 -20.03
CA VAL A 31 48.38 13.47 -20.54
C VAL A 31 49.32 13.19 -19.36
N PRO A 32 50.20 12.18 -19.43
CA PRO A 32 51.10 11.85 -18.34
C PRO A 32 51.93 13.07 -17.94
N ARG A 33 51.90 13.42 -16.65
CA ARG A 33 52.72 14.50 -16.10
C ARG A 33 54.19 14.11 -16.23
N VAL A 34 54.88 14.67 -17.23
CA VAL A 34 56.33 14.47 -17.39
C VAL A 34 57.04 15.29 -16.33
N LEU A 35 57.53 14.63 -15.28
CA LEU A 35 58.38 15.25 -14.27
C LEU A 35 59.76 15.56 -14.89
N PRO A 36 60.37 16.73 -14.59
CA PRO A 36 61.74 17.03 -14.99
C PRO A 36 62.71 15.92 -14.55
N LYS A 37 63.53 15.42 -15.48
CA LYS A 37 64.43 14.27 -15.34
C LYS A 37 65.81 14.61 -14.76
N ASP A 38 65.96 15.74 -14.07
CA ASP A 38 67.21 16.07 -13.37
C ASP A 38 67.07 15.63 -11.91
N GLU A 39 67.10 14.31 -11.71
CA GLU A 39 67.13 13.72 -10.37
C GLU A 39 68.58 13.43 -9.98
N ASP A 40 69.07 14.08 -8.92
CA ASP A 40 70.37 13.73 -8.35
C ASP A 40 70.44 12.21 -8.13
N PRO A 41 71.48 11.51 -8.62
CA PRO A 41 71.55 10.04 -8.56
C PRO A 41 71.48 9.51 -7.11
N ARG A 42 71.84 10.34 -6.14
CA ARG A 42 71.73 10.07 -4.70
C ARG A 42 70.27 10.09 -4.21
N LEU A 43 69.43 10.98 -4.71
CA LEU A 43 67.99 11.05 -4.40
C LEU A 43 67.24 9.86 -5.02
N VAL A 44 67.55 9.51 -6.27
CA VAL A 44 66.98 8.33 -6.94
C VAL A 44 67.26 7.06 -6.15
N LYS A 45 68.52 6.87 -5.74
CA LYS A 45 68.94 5.69 -4.95
C LYS A 45 68.26 5.66 -3.57
N ARG A 46 68.08 6.83 -2.93
CA ARG A 46 67.34 6.94 -1.66
C ARG A 46 65.87 6.60 -1.85
N ASN A 47 65.19 7.19 -2.84
CA ASN A 47 63.77 6.97 -3.12
C ASN A 47 63.49 5.51 -3.49
N ARG A 48 64.36 4.89 -4.31
CA ARG A 48 64.28 3.45 -4.63
C ARG A 48 64.44 2.58 -3.38
N ARG A 49 65.35 2.95 -2.47
CA ARG A 49 65.52 2.23 -1.18
C ARG A 49 64.31 2.40 -0.27
N MET A 50 63.78 3.62 -0.15
CA MET A 50 62.61 3.93 0.69
C MET A 50 61.37 3.20 0.15
N LEU A 51 61.14 3.22 -1.16
CA LEU A 51 60.04 2.50 -1.79
C LEU A 51 60.21 0.99 -1.65
N GLY A 52 61.42 0.45 -1.81
CA GLY A 52 61.70 -0.97 -1.58
C GLY A 52 61.47 -1.41 -0.14
N GLN A 53 61.84 -0.57 0.85
CA GLN A 53 61.55 -0.82 2.27
C GLN A 53 60.04 -0.79 2.56
N LEU A 54 59.31 0.16 1.95
CA LEU A 54 57.87 0.25 2.08
C LEU A 54 57.14 -0.94 1.43
N LEU A 55 57.54 -1.34 0.23
CA LEU A 55 56.99 -2.50 -0.45
C LEU A 55 57.27 -3.79 0.33
N GLY A 56 58.49 -3.95 0.85
CA GLY A 56 58.84 -5.13 1.66
C GLY A 56 58.12 -5.18 3.02
N THR A 57 57.82 -4.03 3.64
CA THR A 57 56.99 -4.01 4.86
C THR A 57 55.51 -4.25 4.54
N LEU A 58 54.99 -3.67 3.46
CA LEU A 58 53.62 -3.89 3.00
C LEU A 58 53.38 -5.35 2.59
N GLU A 59 54.37 -6.01 2.00
CA GLU A 59 54.34 -7.44 1.69
C GLU A 59 54.29 -8.30 2.96
N LYS A 60 55.11 -7.99 3.97
CA LYS A 60 55.03 -8.66 5.28
C LYS A 60 53.67 -8.48 5.96
N PHE A 61 53.09 -7.28 5.95
CA PHE A 61 51.74 -7.05 6.48
C PHE A 61 50.68 -7.89 5.74
N ARG A 62 50.82 -8.07 4.42
CA ARG A 62 49.91 -8.94 3.64
C ARG A 62 50.06 -10.41 4.00
N GLU A 63 51.28 -10.89 4.23
CA GLU A 63 51.54 -12.27 4.65
C GLU A 63 51.00 -12.52 6.06
N GLU A 64 51.28 -11.61 7.01
CA GLU A 64 50.76 -11.66 8.38
C GLU A 64 49.22 -11.65 8.41
N ASP A 65 48.58 -10.81 7.60
CA ASP A 65 47.12 -10.74 7.50
C ASP A 65 46.51 -12.04 6.93
N LYS A 66 47.15 -12.65 5.93
CA LYS A 66 46.76 -13.98 5.43
C LYS A 66 46.88 -15.06 6.51
N HIS A 67 47.96 -15.02 7.30
CA HIS A 67 48.16 -15.97 8.40
C HIS A 67 47.12 -15.77 9.53
N LEU A 68 46.83 -14.52 9.90
CA LEU A 68 45.80 -14.19 10.88
C LEU A 68 44.40 -14.59 10.38
N SER A 69 44.11 -14.36 9.10
CA SER A 69 42.86 -14.79 8.48
C SER A 69 42.73 -16.32 8.41
N SER A 70 43.84 -17.05 8.30
CA SER A 70 43.84 -18.53 8.32
C SER A 70 43.71 -19.13 9.73
N THR A 71 43.80 -18.29 10.77
CA THR A 71 43.70 -18.75 12.16
C THR A 71 42.26 -19.15 12.47
N GLU A 72 42.06 -20.33 13.07
CA GLU A 72 40.75 -20.89 13.39
C GLU A 72 39.84 -19.93 14.22
N ALA A 73 40.44 -19.15 15.12
CA ALA A 73 39.73 -18.13 15.89
C ALA A 73 39.19 -16.98 15.01
N TYR A 74 39.90 -16.62 13.94
CA TYR A 74 39.41 -15.63 12.97
C TYR A 74 38.22 -16.19 12.19
N MET A 75 38.31 -17.43 11.70
CA MET A 75 37.22 -18.12 10.98
C MET A 75 35.94 -18.23 11.82
N ARG A 76 36.07 -18.58 13.11
CA ARG A 76 34.90 -18.63 14.01
C ARG A 76 34.26 -17.26 14.22
N ARG A 77 35.07 -16.22 14.39
CA ARG A 77 34.57 -14.83 14.54
C ARG A 77 33.92 -14.34 13.24
N SER A 78 34.54 -14.56 12.08
CA SER A 78 33.95 -14.18 10.80
C SER A 78 32.64 -14.91 10.53
N ASP A 79 32.56 -16.21 10.84
CA ASP A 79 31.32 -16.98 10.69
C ASP A 79 30.23 -16.49 11.66
N SER A 80 30.58 -16.11 12.89
CA SER A 80 29.61 -15.50 13.81
C SER A 80 29.11 -14.14 13.33
N LEU A 81 29.99 -13.30 12.78
CA LEU A 81 29.62 -12.01 12.20
C LEU A 81 28.74 -12.17 10.96
N ARG A 82 29.08 -13.12 10.07
CA ARG A 82 28.29 -13.40 8.87
C ARG A 82 26.88 -13.88 9.24
N ARG A 83 26.76 -14.78 10.23
CA ARG A 83 25.44 -15.22 10.72
C ARG A 83 24.65 -14.09 11.38
N ALA A 84 25.31 -13.19 12.10
CA ALA A 84 24.65 -12.02 12.70
C ALA A 84 24.16 -11.05 11.62
N GLU A 85 24.96 -10.82 10.58
CA GLU A 85 24.60 -9.99 9.43
C GLU A 85 23.47 -10.61 8.61
N GLU A 86 23.52 -11.92 8.34
CA GLU A 86 22.45 -12.67 7.67
C GLU A 86 21.13 -12.54 8.45
N LYS A 87 21.14 -12.70 9.78
CA LYS A 87 19.95 -12.51 10.62
C LYS A 87 19.41 -11.07 10.57
N ALA A 88 20.29 -10.07 10.64
CA ALA A 88 19.89 -8.67 10.54
C ALA A 88 19.27 -8.34 9.17
N ARG A 89 19.79 -8.93 8.08
CA ARG A 89 19.20 -8.83 6.75
C ARG A 89 17.82 -9.44 6.70
N GLU A 90 17.68 -10.70 7.12
CA GLU A 90 16.40 -11.42 7.13
C GLU A 90 15.33 -10.65 7.94
N GLU A 91 15.70 -10.11 9.10
CA GLU A 91 14.79 -9.30 9.92
C GLU A 91 14.38 -8.00 9.21
N SER A 92 15.34 -7.27 8.63
CA SER A 92 15.05 -6.03 7.89
C SER A 92 14.18 -6.29 6.65
N GLU A 93 14.43 -7.37 5.92
CA GLU A 93 13.63 -7.77 4.76
C GLU A 93 12.23 -8.19 5.19
N ARG A 94 12.11 -8.92 6.30
CA ARG A 94 10.83 -9.31 6.88
C ARG A 94 10.00 -8.09 7.28
N LEU A 95 10.59 -7.09 7.94
CA LEU A 95 9.90 -5.84 8.29
C LEU A 95 9.43 -5.10 7.03
N ARG A 96 10.27 -5.01 5.99
CA ARG A 96 9.90 -4.41 4.70
C ARG A 96 8.76 -5.17 4.01
N GLN A 97 8.72 -6.50 4.10
CA GLN A 97 7.63 -7.32 3.56
C GLN A 97 6.33 -7.07 4.32
N GLN A 98 6.38 -7.06 5.66
CA GLN A 98 5.23 -6.75 6.51
C GLN A 98 4.64 -5.38 6.21
N GLU A 99 5.47 -4.35 6.05
CA GLU A 99 5.01 -3.00 5.67
C GLU A 99 4.30 -3.02 4.31
N ARG A 100 4.86 -3.73 3.32
CA ARG A 100 4.27 -3.87 1.98
C ARG A 100 2.90 -4.57 2.05
N GLU A 101 2.81 -5.65 2.81
CA GLU A 101 1.58 -6.41 3.04
C GLU A 101 0.53 -5.56 3.76
N GLN A 102 0.89 -4.85 4.83
CA GLN A 102 -0.03 -3.97 5.55
C GLN A 102 -0.59 -2.88 4.64
N ILE A 103 0.23 -2.25 3.78
CA ILE A 103 -0.25 -1.24 2.83
C ILE A 103 -1.22 -1.87 1.83
N ALA A 104 -0.90 -3.04 1.28
CA ALA A 104 -1.78 -3.75 0.34
C ALA A 104 -3.09 -4.16 1.00
N GLU A 105 -3.05 -4.61 2.25
CA GLU A 105 -4.21 -5.04 3.02
C GLU A 105 -5.12 -3.86 3.39
N LYS A 106 -4.56 -2.76 3.91
CA LYS A 106 -5.30 -1.49 4.13
C LYS A 106 -6.00 -1.05 2.85
N ARG A 107 -5.28 -1.07 1.72
CA ARG A 107 -5.85 -0.71 0.42
C ARG A 107 -6.98 -1.64 -0.02
N ARG A 108 -6.84 -2.95 0.17
CA ARG A 108 -7.87 -3.94 -0.14
C ARG A 108 -9.13 -3.72 0.70
N ARG A 109 -8.97 -3.44 2.00
CA ARG A 109 -10.09 -3.10 2.89
C ARG A 109 -10.82 -1.85 2.40
N ASP A 110 -10.09 -0.78 2.09
CA ASP A 110 -10.65 0.47 1.59
C ASP A 110 -11.41 0.30 0.27
N LEU A 111 -10.82 -0.41 -0.70
CA LEU A 111 -11.47 -0.68 -1.98
C LEU A 111 -12.73 -1.54 -1.80
N THR A 112 -12.67 -2.56 -0.94
CA THR A 112 -13.82 -3.40 -0.61
C THR A 112 -14.94 -2.59 0.02
N LEU A 113 -14.61 -1.72 0.98
CA LEU A 113 -15.58 -0.84 1.63
C LEU A 113 -16.22 0.10 0.61
N ARG A 114 -15.41 0.72 -0.26
CA ARG A 114 -15.89 1.61 -1.32
C ARG A 114 -16.81 0.89 -2.29
N ALA A 115 -16.44 -0.32 -2.73
CA ALA A 115 -17.24 -1.14 -3.62
C ALA A 115 -18.60 -1.50 -2.99
N ARG A 116 -18.61 -1.90 -1.72
CA ARG A 116 -19.86 -2.18 -0.98
C ARG A 116 -20.75 -0.95 -0.84
N VAL A 117 -20.17 0.22 -0.53
CA VAL A 117 -20.92 1.48 -0.44
C VAL A 117 -21.52 1.85 -1.80
N ALA A 118 -20.72 1.76 -2.87
CA ALA A 118 -21.19 2.03 -4.22
C ALA A 118 -22.29 1.05 -4.67
N ALA A 119 -22.12 -0.24 -4.42
CA ALA A 119 -23.13 -1.26 -4.69
C ALA A 119 -24.45 -0.96 -3.95
N LYS A 120 -24.39 -0.68 -2.64
CA LYS A 120 -25.58 -0.30 -1.87
C LYS A 120 -26.25 0.98 -2.39
N ALA A 121 -25.47 1.97 -2.80
CA ALA A 121 -26.03 3.20 -3.37
C ALA A 121 -26.81 2.92 -4.67
N GLU A 122 -26.25 2.12 -5.59
CA GLU A 122 -26.95 1.71 -6.82
C GLU A 122 -28.16 0.81 -6.52
N GLN A 123 -28.07 -0.13 -5.56
CA GLN A 123 -29.21 -0.94 -5.11
C GLN A 123 -30.38 -0.06 -4.61
N LYS A 124 -30.09 0.98 -3.82
CA LYS A 124 -31.11 1.92 -3.33
C LYS A 124 -31.72 2.75 -4.44
N LYS A 125 -30.93 3.19 -5.41
CA LYS A 125 -31.42 3.89 -6.60
C LYS A 125 -32.38 3.01 -7.42
N MET A 126 -32.10 1.72 -7.55
CA MET A 126 -33.02 0.76 -8.19
C MET A 126 -34.33 0.60 -7.41
N GLU A 127 -34.28 0.57 -6.08
CA GLU A 127 -35.49 0.54 -5.24
C GLU A 127 -36.35 1.79 -5.42
N LEU A 128 -35.72 2.98 -5.48
CA LEU A 128 -36.43 4.24 -5.75
C LEU A 128 -37.12 4.21 -7.13
N LEU A 129 -36.44 3.70 -8.15
CA LEU A 129 -37.02 3.52 -9.48
C LEU A 129 -38.20 2.53 -9.47
N PHE A 130 -38.09 1.44 -8.70
CA PHE A 130 -39.18 0.47 -8.55
C PHE A 130 -40.41 1.10 -7.91
N ILE A 131 -40.24 1.93 -6.88
CA ILE A 131 -41.36 2.67 -6.26
C ILE A 131 -42.03 3.55 -7.32
N LEU A 132 -41.26 4.37 -8.03
CA LEU A 132 -41.78 5.26 -9.08
C LEU A 132 -42.52 4.50 -10.19
N TRP A 133 -41.95 3.38 -10.64
CA TRP A 133 -42.58 2.54 -11.66
C TRP A 133 -43.82 1.81 -11.17
N SER A 134 -43.86 1.44 -9.89
CA SER A 134 -45.04 0.83 -9.29
C SER A 134 -46.20 1.82 -9.18
N GLU A 135 -45.91 3.09 -8.86
CA GLU A 135 -46.90 4.17 -8.88
C GLU A 135 -47.42 4.40 -10.30
N HIS A 136 -46.52 4.40 -11.29
CA HIS A 136 -46.90 4.53 -12.70
C HIS A 136 -47.77 3.35 -13.16
N HIS A 137 -47.41 2.11 -12.84
CA HIS A 137 -48.20 0.92 -13.20
C HIS A 137 -49.56 0.88 -12.50
N LYS A 138 -49.64 1.36 -11.26
CA LYS A 138 -50.92 1.53 -10.55
C LYS A 138 -51.82 2.55 -11.23
N LYS A 139 -51.27 3.55 -11.93
CA LYS A 139 -52.07 4.46 -12.76
C LYS A 139 -52.50 3.80 -14.07
N LEU A 140 -51.62 3.00 -14.68
CA LEU A 140 -51.90 2.27 -15.91
C LEU A 140 -52.95 1.15 -15.76
N SER A 141 -53.11 0.56 -14.57
CA SER A 141 -54.11 -0.48 -14.31
C SER A 141 -55.56 0.01 -14.50
N ASN A 142 -55.78 1.32 -14.53
CA ASN A 142 -57.09 1.91 -14.83
C ASN A 142 -57.46 1.84 -16.31
N PHE A 143 -56.49 1.57 -17.20
CA PHE A 143 -56.68 1.51 -18.64
C PHE A 143 -56.68 0.07 -19.15
N LEU A 144 -57.38 -0.19 -20.25
CA LEU A 144 -57.33 -1.46 -20.95
C LEU A 144 -56.06 -1.55 -21.80
N ARG A 145 -55.35 -2.67 -21.69
CA ARG A 145 -54.12 -2.95 -22.44
C ARG A 145 -54.42 -3.77 -23.69
N THR A 146 -53.96 -3.31 -24.86
CA THR A 146 -54.02 -4.10 -26.10
C THR A 146 -52.97 -5.22 -26.13
N LYS A 147 -53.16 -6.20 -27.03
CA LYS A 147 -52.19 -7.29 -27.28
C LYS A 147 -51.10 -6.92 -28.30
N THR A 148 -51.04 -5.66 -28.74
CA THR A 148 -50.06 -5.20 -29.73
C THR A 148 -48.71 -4.95 -29.07
N GLU A 149 -47.63 -5.03 -29.86
CA GLU A 149 -46.30 -4.55 -29.49
C GLU A 149 -46.01 -3.28 -30.29
N PRO A 150 -45.94 -2.08 -29.68
CA PRO A 150 -46.04 -1.77 -28.25
C PRO A 150 -47.49 -1.84 -27.68
N PRO A 151 -47.65 -2.13 -26.37
CA PRO A 151 -48.96 -2.12 -25.72
C PRO A 151 -49.57 -0.73 -25.70
N ILE A 152 -50.82 -0.61 -26.15
CA ILE A 152 -51.59 0.63 -26.15
C ILE A 152 -52.58 0.56 -24.99
N TYR A 153 -52.60 1.64 -24.19
CA TYR A 153 -53.51 1.80 -23.06
C TYR A 153 -54.65 2.74 -23.46
N TYR A 154 -55.89 2.30 -23.32
CA TYR A 154 -57.06 3.11 -23.65
C TYR A 154 -58.20 2.92 -22.65
N MET A 155 -59.10 3.89 -22.58
CA MET A 155 -60.32 3.82 -21.78
C MET A 155 -61.52 3.94 -22.73
N PRO A 156 -62.39 2.92 -22.83
CA PRO A 156 -63.54 2.96 -23.72
C PRO A 156 -64.58 3.97 -23.21
N VAL A 157 -65.24 4.66 -24.15
CA VAL A 157 -66.28 5.66 -23.84
C VAL A 157 -67.54 5.02 -23.25
N LYS A 158 -67.84 3.78 -23.65
CA LYS A 158 -68.95 3.00 -23.12
C LYS A 158 -68.42 1.99 -22.09
N PRO A 159 -69.02 1.91 -20.88
CA PRO A 159 -68.59 0.93 -19.89
C PRO A 159 -68.81 -0.49 -20.41
N LEU A 160 -67.82 -1.37 -20.17
CA LEU A 160 -67.94 -2.79 -20.47
C LEU A 160 -68.97 -3.42 -19.51
N ILE A 161 -69.81 -4.33 -20.01
CA ILE A 161 -70.92 -4.96 -19.26
C ILE A 161 -70.42 -5.95 -18.17
N GLU A 162 -69.10 -6.12 -18.02
CA GLU A 162 -68.55 -6.96 -16.95
C GLU A 162 -68.80 -6.34 -15.57
N ASP A 163 -69.14 -7.19 -14.59
CA ASP A 163 -69.31 -6.79 -13.19
C ASP A 163 -68.08 -6.03 -12.70
N ALA A 164 -68.29 -4.80 -12.21
CA ALA A 164 -67.22 -3.91 -11.77
C ALA A 164 -66.29 -4.58 -10.74
N ALA A 165 -66.84 -5.40 -9.85
CA ALA A 165 -66.07 -6.16 -8.86
C ALA A 165 -65.14 -7.20 -9.49
N THR A 166 -65.55 -7.84 -10.59
CA THR A 166 -64.70 -8.83 -11.29
C THR A 166 -63.57 -8.15 -12.06
N VAL A 167 -63.84 -6.98 -12.64
CA VAL A 167 -62.84 -6.16 -13.34
C VAL A 167 -61.77 -5.67 -12.37
N GLU A 168 -62.16 -5.16 -11.20
CA GLU A 168 -61.20 -4.72 -10.17
C GLU A 168 -60.32 -5.88 -9.68
N ARG A 169 -60.90 -7.06 -9.39
CA ARG A 169 -60.09 -8.24 -9.01
C ARG A 169 -59.08 -8.63 -10.08
N LYS A 170 -59.48 -8.63 -11.37
CA LYS A 170 -58.55 -8.93 -12.48
C LYS A 170 -57.42 -7.89 -12.56
N LYS A 171 -57.74 -6.59 -12.39
CA LYS A 171 -56.73 -5.52 -12.37
C LYS A 171 -55.74 -5.69 -11.23
N GLU A 172 -56.24 -5.98 -10.03
CA GLU A 172 -55.42 -6.23 -8.85
C GLU A 172 -54.50 -7.45 -9.07
N GLN A 173 -55.02 -8.56 -9.59
CA GLN A 173 -54.23 -9.75 -9.90
C GLN A 173 -53.10 -9.44 -10.87
N VAL A 174 -53.39 -8.80 -12.00
CA VAL A 174 -52.37 -8.44 -13.00
C VAL A 174 -51.32 -7.49 -12.42
N PHE A 175 -51.73 -6.51 -11.61
CA PHE A 175 -50.80 -5.60 -10.95
C PHE A 175 -49.92 -6.33 -9.92
N HIS A 176 -50.49 -7.25 -9.15
CA HIS A 176 -49.77 -8.08 -8.19
C HIS A 176 -48.75 -8.99 -8.89
N GLU A 177 -49.15 -9.69 -9.94
CA GLU A 177 -48.26 -10.52 -10.76
C GLU A 177 -47.10 -9.70 -11.32
N TRP A 178 -47.39 -8.55 -11.93
CA TRP A 178 -46.36 -7.63 -12.42
C TRP A 178 -45.40 -7.19 -11.30
N LYS A 179 -45.95 -6.83 -10.14
CA LYS A 179 -45.16 -6.38 -8.98
C LYS A 179 -44.27 -7.50 -8.44
N THR A 180 -44.75 -8.75 -8.41
CA THR A 180 -43.97 -9.90 -7.98
C THR A 180 -42.85 -10.23 -8.94
N THR A 181 -43.14 -10.30 -10.25
CA THR A 181 -42.14 -10.56 -11.28
C THR A 181 -41.07 -9.48 -11.28
N ARG A 182 -41.49 -8.19 -11.28
CA ARG A 182 -40.53 -7.09 -11.31
C ARG A 182 -39.69 -6.98 -10.04
N ARG A 183 -40.23 -7.40 -8.89
CA ARG A 183 -39.48 -7.49 -7.62
C ARG A 183 -38.44 -8.61 -7.66
N ALA A 184 -38.76 -9.76 -8.25
CA ALA A 184 -37.80 -10.85 -8.44
C ALA A 184 -36.65 -10.41 -9.34
N GLU A 185 -36.95 -9.81 -10.50
CA GLU A 185 -35.95 -9.26 -11.42
C GLU A 185 -35.07 -8.20 -10.74
N LEU A 186 -35.67 -7.31 -9.94
CA LEU A 186 -34.91 -6.29 -9.20
C LEU A 186 -33.96 -6.92 -8.18
N SER A 187 -34.37 -7.99 -7.49
CA SER A 187 -33.51 -8.72 -6.57
C SER A 187 -32.32 -9.36 -7.31
N GLU A 188 -32.53 -9.91 -8.49
CA GLU A 188 -31.45 -10.47 -9.33
C GLU A 188 -30.48 -9.37 -9.78
N TYR A 189 -30.98 -8.22 -10.23
CA TYR A 189 -30.14 -7.09 -10.60
C TYR A 189 -29.35 -6.53 -9.40
N GLN A 190 -29.96 -6.44 -8.22
CA GLN A 190 -29.27 -6.00 -7.01
C GLN A 190 -28.10 -6.93 -6.65
N LYS A 191 -28.29 -8.24 -6.85
CA LYS A 191 -27.24 -9.25 -6.66
C LYS A 191 -26.12 -9.10 -7.69
N GLN A 192 -26.47 -8.96 -8.97
CA GLN A 192 -25.49 -8.76 -10.05
C GLN A 192 -24.66 -7.48 -9.83
N ILE A 193 -25.30 -6.39 -9.38
CA ILE A 193 -24.59 -5.15 -9.04
C ILE A 193 -23.55 -5.42 -7.94
N GLU A 194 -23.94 -6.08 -6.85
CA GLU A 194 -23.03 -6.38 -5.74
C GLU A 194 -21.86 -7.27 -6.18
N GLU A 195 -22.14 -8.34 -6.93
CA GLU A 195 -21.13 -9.24 -7.49
C GLU A 195 -20.15 -8.48 -8.39
N ASN A 196 -20.63 -7.63 -9.29
CA ASN A 196 -19.79 -6.84 -10.20
C ASN A 196 -18.87 -5.86 -9.46
N TYR A 197 -19.39 -5.15 -8.46
CA TYR A 197 -18.58 -4.21 -7.68
C TYR A 197 -17.51 -4.91 -6.85
N ILE A 198 -17.85 -6.04 -6.21
CA ILE A 198 -16.88 -6.81 -5.41
C ILE A 198 -15.83 -7.47 -6.31
N SER A 199 -16.24 -8.05 -7.46
CA SER A 199 -15.30 -8.67 -8.40
C SER A 199 -14.27 -7.67 -8.95
N ASN A 200 -14.67 -6.42 -9.18
CA ASN A 200 -13.76 -5.38 -9.67
C ASN A 200 -12.73 -4.92 -8.62
N VAL A 201 -12.93 -5.20 -7.31
CA VAL A 201 -11.97 -4.81 -6.26
C VAL A 201 -10.62 -5.47 -6.45
N ASP A 202 -10.61 -6.77 -6.74
CA ASP A 202 -9.37 -7.52 -6.90
C ASP A 202 -8.62 -7.08 -8.17
N GLU A 203 -9.35 -6.80 -9.26
CA GLU A 203 -8.76 -6.21 -10.46
C GLU A 203 -8.18 -4.81 -10.21
N GLU A 204 -8.87 -3.95 -9.46
CA GLU A 204 -8.37 -2.61 -9.10
C GLU A 204 -7.13 -2.70 -8.21
N LEU A 205 -7.08 -3.68 -7.30
CA LEU A 205 -5.92 -3.93 -6.45
C LEU A 205 -4.73 -4.41 -7.29
N GLU A 206 -4.94 -5.32 -8.23
CA GLU A 206 -3.89 -5.78 -9.15
C GLU A 206 -3.37 -4.66 -10.06
N LYS A 207 -4.28 -3.84 -10.61
CA LYS A 207 -3.93 -2.64 -11.39
C LYS A 207 -3.08 -1.69 -10.56
N TRP A 208 -3.46 -1.44 -9.30
CA TRP A 208 -2.71 -0.60 -8.38
C TRP A 208 -1.32 -1.16 -8.05
N GLN A 209 -1.21 -2.46 -7.79
CA GLN A 209 0.09 -3.12 -7.55
C GLN A 209 0.98 -3.03 -8.79
N SER A 210 0.42 -3.27 -9.98
CA SER A 210 1.13 -3.17 -11.26
C SER A 210 1.62 -1.74 -11.54
N LEU A 211 0.79 -0.73 -11.24
CA LEU A 211 1.17 0.69 -11.32
C LEU A 211 2.29 1.02 -10.32
N ARG A 212 2.20 0.54 -9.07
CA ARG A 212 3.23 0.74 -8.04
C ARG A 212 4.55 0.10 -8.45
N ASN A 213 4.52 -1.11 -9.00
CA ASN A 213 5.71 -1.82 -9.49
C ASN A 213 6.33 -1.11 -10.70
N ARG A 214 5.51 -0.61 -11.63
CA ARG A 214 5.98 0.17 -12.78
C ARG A 214 6.58 1.52 -12.35
N GLN A 215 5.95 2.22 -11.40
CA GLN A 215 6.49 3.45 -10.84
C GLN A 215 7.81 3.20 -10.13
N ARG A 216 7.96 2.10 -9.39
CA ARG A 216 9.24 1.69 -8.79
C ARG A 216 10.30 1.41 -9.85
N SER A 217 9.95 0.69 -10.90
CA SER A 217 10.84 0.44 -12.04
C SER A 217 11.29 1.72 -12.75
N ASN A 218 10.43 2.74 -12.84
CA ASN A 218 10.78 4.04 -13.42
C ASN A 218 11.54 4.95 -12.42
N ASN A 219 11.30 4.85 -11.12
CA ASN A 219 12.02 5.55 -10.05
C ASN A 219 13.27 4.79 -9.56
N ASN A 220 13.83 3.90 -10.40
CA ASN A 220 15.04 3.10 -10.16
C ASN A 220 16.31 3.90 -9.81
N ASN A 221 16.24 5.23 -9.74
CA ASN A 221 17.37 6.07 -9.37
C ASN A 221 17.42 6.46 -7.89
N ASN A 222 16.36 6.27 -7.09
CA ASN A 222 16.34 6.76 -5.70
C ASN A 222 16.01 5.67 -4.65
N VAL A 223 15.02 4.81 -4.89
CA VAL A 223 14.71 3.68 -3.97
C VAL A 223 15.67 2.51 -4.18
N ASN A 224 16.00 2.23 -5.43
CA ASN A 224 17.07 1.31 -5.78
C ASN A 224 18.44 1.88 -5.38
N LEU A 225 18.63 3.21 -5.24
CA LEU A 225 19.89 3.77 -4.75
C LEU A 225 20.17 3.38 -3.29
N GLN A 226 19.17 3.43 -2.41
CA GLN A 226 19.36 2.95 -1.04
C GLN A 226 19.60 1.43 -1.00
N GLU A 227 18.82 0.64 -1.75
CA GLU A 227 19.06 -0.81 -1.84
C GLU A 227 20.39 -1.17 -2.52
N THR A 228 20.86 -0.40 -3.50
CA THR A 228 22.16 -0.61 -4.14
C THR A 228 23.29 -0.12 -3.25
N MET A 229 23.14 0.98 -2.54
CA MET A 229 24.16 1.50 -1.62
C MET A 229 24.31 0.57 -0.42
N ASP A 230 23.20 0.07 0.14
CA ASP A 230 23.22 -0.95 1.19
C ASP A 230 23.89 -2.22 0.65
N LYS A 231 23.50 -2.71 -0.54
CA LYS A 231 24.14 -3.86 -1.20
C LYS A 231 25.61 -3.63 -1.54
N GLU A 232 26.01 -2.44 -1.96
CA GLU A 232 27.38 -2.10 -2.41
C GLU A 232 28.31 -1.87 -1.21
N LEU A 233 27.81 -1.28 -0.11
CA LEU A 233 28.51 -1.30 1.18
C LEU A 233 28.64 -2.73 1.71
N GLU A 234 27.63 -3.57 1.52
CA GLU A 234 27.62 -4.97 1.97
C GLU A 234 28.53 -5.87 1.12
N THR A 235 28.55 -5.74 -0.21
CA THR A 235 29.49 -6.48 -1.06
C THR A 235 30.92 -6.08 -0.72
N HIS A 236 31.17 -4.78 -0.50
CA HIS A 236 32.48 -4.31 -0.07
C HIS A 236 32.84 -4.82 1.34
N ARG A 237 31.89 -5.01 2.26
CA ARG A 237 32.15 -5.61 3.59
C ARG A 237 32.34 -7.13 3.54
N LEU A 238 31.65 -7.82 2.64
CA LEU A 238 31.78 -9.26 2.43
C LEU A 238 33.08 -9.63 1.70
N GLU A 239 33.49 -8.82 0.70
CA GLU A 239 34.71 -9.04 -0.08
C GLU A 239 35.98 -8.64 0.68
N HIS A 240 35.94 -7.57 1.46
CA HIS A 240 37.11 -7.08 2.22
C HIS A 240 37.11 -7.44 3.70
N GLY A 241 36.06 -8.09 4.20
CA GLY A 241 35.86 -8.32 5.62
C GLY A 241 35.63 -7.02 6.41
N PRO A 242 35.32 -7.12 7.71
CA PRO A 242 35.23 -5.95 8.58
C PRO A 242 36.57 -5.22 8.59
N LYS A 243 36.61 -3.97 8.13
CA LYS A 243 37.82 -3.13 8.16
C LYS A 243 38.38 -3.13 9.60
N PRO A 244 39.60 -3.64 9.85
CA PRO A 244 40.20 -3.55 11.17
C PRO A 244 40.58 -2.10 11.43
N ARG A 245 39.69 -1.35 12.10
CA ARG A 245 40.09 -0.10 12.74
C ARG A 245 40.95 -0.49 13.94
N ARG A 246 42.28 -0.48 13.78
CA ARG A 246 43.17 -0.35 14.95
C ARG A 246 42.93 1.05 15.52
N ILE A 247 42.18 1.14 16.61
CA ILE A 247 42.20 2.30 17.49
C ILE A 247 43.50 2.16 18.31
N PRO A 248 44.50 3.05 18.15
CA PRO A 248 45.64 3.05 19.06
C PRO A 248 45.16 3.65 20.38
N GLY A 249 45.00 2.79 21.41
CA GLY A 249 44.81 3.23 22.80
C GLY A 249 43.36 3.39 23.25
N SER A 250 42.51 2.38 23.08
CA SER A 250 41.28 2.27 23.88
C SER A 250 41.57 1.35 25.05
N ASN A 251 41.63 1.93 26.25
CA ASN A 251 41.50 1.19 27.49
C ASN A 251 40.10 0.57 27.46
N ASP A 252 40.00 -0.74 27.71
CA ASP A 252 38.72 -1.41 27.92
C ASP A 252 38.16 -0.94 29.27
N GLU A 253 37.38 0.14 29.25
CA GLU A 253 36.40 0.40 30.29
C GLU A 253 35.06 -0.06 29.72
N GLU A 254 34.54 -1.11 30.35
CA GLU A 254 33.19 -1.65 30.14
C GLU A 254 32.18 -0.53 30.41
N GLU A 255 31.71 0.12 29.34
CA GLU A 255 30.60 1.04 29.42
C GLU A 255 29.31 0.21 29.23
N ASP A 256 28.62 0.03 30.35
CA ASP A 256 27.31 -0.60 30.46
C ASP A 256 26.38 -0.09 29.35
N VAL A 257 26.07 -0.96 28.40
CA VAL A 257 24.95 -0.74 27.48
C VAL A 257 23.66 -0.91 28.27
N GLU A 258 23.13 0.19 28.78
CA GLU A 258 21.76 0.25 29.29
C GLU A 258 20.81 -0.25 28.20
N ASP A 259 20.07 -1.32 28.53
CA ASP A 259 18.95 -1.82 27.75
C ASP A 259 17.90 -0.70 27.60
N ILE A 260 17.93 0.02 26.47
CA ILE A 260 16.79 0.82 26.03
C ILE A 260 15.77 -0.16 25.46
N VAL A 261 15.01 -0.79 26.37
CA VAL A 261 13.67 -1.30 26.07
C VAL A 261 12.81 -0.07 25.83
N ALA A 262 12.76 0.38 24.57
CA ALA A 262 11.75 1.32 24.13
C ALA A 262 10.43 0.56 24.03
N GLU A 263 9.66 0.63 25.11
CA GLU A 263 8.23 0.35 25.16
C GLU A 263 7.51 1.26 24.14
N ASP A 264 7.27 0.75 22.95
CA ASP A 264 6.37 1.35 21.96
C ASP A 264 5.21 0.40 21.62
N GLU A 265 4.68 -0.25 22.65
CA GLU A 265 3.48 -1.10 22.55
C GLU A 265 2.46 -0.74 23.64
N LEU A 266 2.06 0.54 23.70
CA LEU A 266 0.88 0.92 24.50
C LEU A 266 0.24 2.25 24.07
N MET A 267 -0.11 2.39 22.78
CA MET A 267 -0.90 3.53 22.32
C MET A 267 -1.86 3.14 21.18
N ASP A 268 -2.75 2.17 21.41
CA ASP A 268 -3.99 2.08 20.60
C ASP A 268 -5.19 1.44 21.35
N GLU A 269 -5.35 1.74 22.64
CA GLU A 269 -6.57 1.43 23.39
C GLU A 269 -7.17 2.69 24.01
N VAL A 270 -7.56 3.66 23.17
CA VAL A 270 -8.38 4.82 23.60
C VAL A 270 -9.50 5.09 22.58
N LEU A 271 -10.28 4.07 22.24
CA LEU A 271 -11.65 4.24 21.73
C LEU A 271 -12.58 3.17 22.31
N GLY A 272 -12.70 3.18 23.64
CA GLY A 272 -13.76 2.47 24.36
C GLY A 272 -14.84 3.43 24.85
N VAL A 273 -15.84 3.75 24.02
CA VAL A 273 -17.16 4.31 24.41
C VAL A 273 -18.11 3.95 23.25
N VAL A 274 -19.11 3.06 23.29
CA VAL A 274 -20.10 2.67 24.32
C VAL A 274 -20.48 1.20 24.10
N ALA A 275 -20.28 0.35 25.11
CA ALA A 275 -21.01 -0.91 25.22
C ALA A 275 -22.22 -0.68 26.13
N GLU A 276 -23.41 -0.68 25.56
CA GLU A 276 -24.66 -0.75 26.31
C GLU A 276 -24.80 -2.18 26.86
N ARG A 277 -24.53 -2.35 28.16
CA ARG A 277 -24.98 -3.49 28.95
C ARG A 277 -25.59 -2.95 30.24
N VAL A 278 -26.91 -2.94 30.29
CA VAL A 278 -27.68 -2.97 31.54
C VAL A 278 -28.50 -4.25 31.49
N ASP A 279 -27.96 -5.33 32.05
CA ASP A 279 -28.76 -6.32 32.75
C ASP A 279 -27.90 -7.04 33.79
N GLY A 280 -28.42 -7.19 35.00
CA GLY A 280 -27.86 -8.10 36.00
C GLY A 280 -27.57 -7.51 37.37
N GLY A 281 -28.61 -7.43 38.21
CA GLY A 281 -28.49 -7.51 39.67
C GLY A 281 -29.87 -7.42 40.32
N ASN A 282 -30.25 -8.18 41.35
CA ASN A 282 -29.66 -9.27 42.11
C ASN A 282 -30.77 -9.74 43.09
N VAL A 283 -30.65 -10.97 43.60
CA VAL A 283 -31.25 -11.54 44.84
C VAL A 283 -32.77 -11.79 44.89
N SER A 284 -33.14 -13.09 44.90
CA SER A 284 -33.63 -13.75 46.13
C SER A 284 -33.81 -15.25 45.94
N LYS A 285 -33.09 -16.03 46.75
CA LYS A 285 -33.20 -17.47 46.93
C LYS A 285 -33.82 -17.71 48.31
N LEU A 286 -34.94 -18.43 48.38
CA LEU A 286 -35.38 -19.17 49.57
C LEU A 286 -36.35 -20.27 49.12
N ALA A 287 -36.16 -21.44 49.72
CA ALA A 287 -36.73 -22.71 49.34
C ALA A 287 -37.97 -23.06 50.17
N GLU A 288 -38.62 -24.15 49.75
CA GLU A 288 -39.29 -25.17 50.57
C GLU A 288 -40.83 -25.12 50.66
N GLY A 289 -41.45 -26.30 50.49
CA GLY A 289 -42.82 -26.59 50.90
C GLY A 289 -43.73 -27.15 49.80
N GLY A 290 -43.72 -28.46 49.61
CA GLY A 290 -44.74 -29.16 48.83
C GLY A 290 -46.09 -29.23 49.56
N ASN A 291 -47.20 -29.29 48.80
CA ASN A 291 -48.27 -30.27 49.00
C ASN A 291 -49.37 -30.17 47.92
N ALA A 292 -49.63 -31.32 47.30
CA ALA A 292 -50.93 -31.93 47.01
C ALA A 292 -52.05 -31.14 46.27
N SER A 293 -52.23 -31.49 44.99
CA SER A 293 -53.40 -32.23 44.44
C SER A 293 -54.80 -31.54 44.37
N PRO A 294 -55.79 -32.10 43.63
CA PRO A 294 -56.31 -31.49 42.39
C PRO A 294 -57.85 -31.32 42.37
N ASN A 295 -58.40 -30.64 41.35
CA ASN A 295 -59.50 -31.19 40.52
C ASN A 295 -59.96 -30.26 39.38
N PRO A 296 -60.65 -30.81 38.36
CA PRO A 296 -60.93 -30.20 37.07
C PRO A 296 -62.35 -29.61 36.99
N VAL A 297 -62.67 -29.00 35.85
CA VAL A 297 -63.89 -29.20 35.03
C VAL A 297 -64.02 -27.99 34.11
N GLU A 298 -64.01 -28.21 32.79
CA GLU A 298 -65.03 -27.64 31.91
C GLU A 298 -65.11 -28.46 30.62
N VAL A 299 -66.25 -29.16 30.49
CA VAL A 299 -66.73 -29.76 29.27
C VAL A 299 -67.95 -28.93 28.88
N GLN A 300 -67.85 -28.21 27.76
CA GLN A 300 -68.81 -28.23 26.63
C GLN A 300 -68.40 -27.19 25.58
#